data_AF-A0A671RFY7-F1
#
_entry.id   AF-A0A671RFY7-F1
#
_cell.length_a   1.000
_cell.length_b   1.000
_cell.length_c   1.000
_cell.angle_alpha   90.00
_cell.angle_beta   90.00
_cell.angle_gamma   90.00
#
_symmetry.space_group_name_H-M   'P 1'
#
loop_
_entity.id
_entity.type
_entity.pdbx_description
1 polymer ?
#
loop_
_entity_poly.entity_id
_entity_poly.type
_entity_poly.pdbx_seq_one_letter_code
_entity_poly.pdbx_strand_id
1 'polypeptide(L)'
;MNITESATLLTSEYDYEDSSTTMGDYEGGEICDRAAVREFRRYYEPAFYCIIVILGAIGNTLVVWIYTHFKNRLKAMTDVYLLNLALADLFFLCTLPFWAADSIYGWTFGSGLCKIVSATYKINFFSSMFLLTCISVDRYIVIVQTTKAQNSKRDRLLYSKLICVLVWLLAAVMSIPEFLFARSKEDDQGNHFCMMVYWNNENNHTKILVLALQICMGFCIPLIVMIFCYTNIIRTLLKTRNFEKHKALRVILAVVAVFVVSQLPYNSMLVFEATQAANTTVTNCKEVQRFDIAGQVMKSLAYMHSCLNPFLYAFVGVRFRKDIFRLFQKLGCIPTLKSSNLLQGSSHRPSVMSDTETTNALSL
;
A
#
# COMPACT_ATOMS: atom_id res chain seq x y z
N MET A 1 -57.46 38.97 54.31
CA MET A 1 -58.91 38.81 54.63
C MET A 1 -59.49 37.94 53.52
N ASN A 2 -59.95 36.72 53.68
CA ASN A 2 -60.02 35.77 54.79
C ASN A 2 -60.35 34.40 54.13
N ILE A 3 -59.73 33.32 54.62
CA ILE A 3 -60.38 32.05 55.07
C ILE A 3 -61.20 31.26 54.01
N THR A 4 -60.71 30.14 53.45
CA THR A 4 -60.77 28.72 53.91
C THR A 4 -62.16 28.10 54.14
N GLU A 5 -62.23 26.79 53.81
CA GLU A 5 -63.14 25.70 54.25
C GLU A 5 -63.97 25.06 53.11
N SER A 6 -64.13 23.72 53.01
CA SER A 6 -63.65 22.57 53.80
C SER A 6 -64.02 21.24 53.11
N ALA A 7 -63.50 20.15 53.70
CA ALA A 7 -64.01 18.76 53.73
C ALA A 7 -63.33 17.73 52.79
N THR A 8 -62.87 16.54 53.20
CA THR A 8 -62.51 15.90 54.50
C THR A 8 -61.81 14.57 54.15
N LEU A 9 -60.89 14.12 55.01
CA LEU A 9 -60.27 12.79 54.99
C LEU A 9 -61.27 11.64 55.17
N LEU A 10 -60.96 10.47 54.61
CA LEU A 10 -61.05 9.18 55.30
C LEU A 10 -60.16 8.12 54.62
N THR A 11 -59.28 7.54 55.42
CA THR A 11 -58.34 6.45 55.13
C THR A 11 -59.04 5.09 55.11
N SER A 12 -58.68 4.22 54.16
CA SER A 12 -58.76 2.77 54.37
C SER A 12 -57.55 2.09 53.74
N GLU A 13 -56.71 1.54 54.61
CA GLU A 13 -55.57 0.68 54.37
C GLU A 13 -56.10 -0.75 54.11
N TYR A 14 -55.70 -1.38 52.99
CA TYR A 14 -55.70 -2.84 52.83
C TYR A 14 -54.62 -3.24 51.82
N ASP A 15 -53.74 -4.13 52.27
CA ASP A 15 -52.62 -4.77 51.59
C ASP A 15 -53.03 -5.50 50.29
N TYR A 16 -52.12 -5.48 49.31
CA TYR A 16 -51.97 -6.58 48.37
C TYR A 16 -50.48 -6.77 48.00
N GLU A 17 -49.95 -7.93 48.38
CA GLU A 17 -48.63 -8.42 48.01
C GLU A 17 -48.49 -8.70 46.51
N ASP A 18 -47.24 -8.58 46.09
CA ASP A 18 -46.58 -8.78 44.80
C ASP A 18 -47.00 -10.02 43.98
N SER A 19 -47.14 -9.85 42.66
CA SER A 19 -46.38 -10.63 41.66
C SER A 19 -46.71 -10.21 40.23
N SER A 20 -45.68 -9.62 39.60
CA SER A 20 -45.34 -9.72 38.17
C SER A 20 -46.39 -9.30 37.13
N THR A 21 -46.09 -8.27 36.34
CA THR A 21 -45.63 -8.39 34.93
C THR A 21 -45.52 -6.99 34.31
N THR A 22 -44.48 -6.79 33.49
CA THR A 22 -44.32 -5.75 32.46
C THR A 22 -44.16 -4.28 32.89
N MET A 23 -42.92 -3.79 32.83
CA MET A 23 -42.61 -2.68 31.92
C MET A 23 -41.14 -2.82 31.50
N GLY A 24 -40.92 -3.14 30.23
CA GLY A 24 -39.58 -3.27 29.68
C GLY A 24 -38.90 -1.91 29.66
N ASP A 25 -37.78 -1.81 30.35
CA ASP A 25 -36.85 -0.69 30.25
C ASP A 25 -36.33 -0.60 28.82
N TYR A 26 -36.87 0.36 28.06
CA TYR A 26 -36.19 0.91 26.90
C TYR A 26 -35.08 1.82 27.41
N GLU A 27 -33.94 1.24 27.79
CA GLU A 27 -32.71 1.99 28.00
C GLU A 27 -32.28 2.63 26.67
N GLY A 28 -32.21 3.96 26.69
CA GLY A 28 -31.77 4.79 25.59
C GLY A 28 -30.37 4.39 25.11
N GLY A 29 -30.15 4.48 23.80
CA GLY A 29 -28.90 4.08 23.17
C GLY A 29 -27.68 4.73 23.82
N GLU A 30 -26.89 3.94 24.54
CA GLU A 30 -25.58 4.34 25.03
C GLU A 30 -24.70 4.76 23.85
N ILE A 31 -24.14 5.97 23.94
CA ILE A 31 -23.08 6.43 23.04
C ILE A 31 -21.90 5.48 23.23
N CYS A 32 -21.57 4.70 22.19
CA CYS A 32 -20.51 3.69 22.24
C CYS A 32 -19.15 4.31 22.60
N ASP A 33 -18.62 4.00 23.78
CA ASP A 33 -17.29 4.47 24.19
C ASP A 33 -16.18 3.77 23.38
N ARG A 34 -15.33 4.57 22.72
CA ARG A 34 -14.20 4.12 21.90
C ARG A 34 -12.85 4.28 22.60
N ALA A 35 -12.82 4.47 23.93
CA ALA A 35 -11.58 4.65 24.70
C ALA A 35 -10.55 3.52 24.48
N ALA A 36 -10.97 2.26 24.58
CA ALA A 36 -10.07 1.10 24.38
C ALA A 36 -9.46 1.06 22.96
N VAL A 37 -10.22 1.47 21.95
CA VAL A 37 -9.77 1.56 20.55
C VAL A 37 -8.71 2.65 20.38
N ARG A 38 -8.90 3.81 21.04
CA ARG A 38 -7.93 4.92 21.04
C ARG A 38 -6.65 4.55 21.79
N GLU A 39 -6.76 3.84 22.90
CA GLU A 39 -5.60 3.39 23.68
C GLU A 39 -4.75 2.38 22.89
N PHE A 40 -5.38 1.37 22.27
CA PHE A 40 -4.70 0.45 21.38
C PHE A 40 -3.97 1.19 20.26
N ARG A 41 -4.67 2.13 19.60
CA ARG A 41 -4.12 2.97 18.53
C ARG A 41 -2.85 3.73 18.96
N ARG A 42 -2.88 4.32 20.15
CA ARG A 42 -1.82 5.17 20.71
C ARG A 42 -0.50 4.43 20.94
N TYR A 43 -0.55 3.15 21.30
CA TYR A 43 0.66 2.33 21.49
C TYR A 43 1.08 1.58 20.24
N TYR A 44 0.11 1.04 19.49
CA TYR A 44 0.37 0.17 18.34
C TYR A 44 0.86 0.94 17.10
N GLU A 45 0.14 1.99 16.69
CA GLU A 45 0.44 2.69 15.43
C GLU A 45 1.83 3.34 15.41
N PRO A 46 2.27 4.09 16.44
CA PRO A 46 3.57 4.75 16.40
C PRO A 46 4.73 3.76 16.34
N ALA A 47 4.70 2.70 17.15
CA ALA A 47 5.75 1.68 17.15
C ALA A 47 5.84 0.99 15.78
N PHE A 48 4.69 0.65 15.19
CA PHE A 48 4.64 0.01 13.88
C PHE A 48 5.08 0.95 12.75
N TYR A 49 4.65 2.20 12.75
CA TYR A 49 5.05 3.20 11.75
C TYR A 49 6.54 3.53 11.84
N CYS A 50 7.13 3.58 13.04
CA CYS A 50 8.58 3.73 13.21
C CYS A 50 9.35 2.59 12.53
N ILE A 51 8.90 1.35 12.69
CA ILE A 51 9.51 0.19 12.03
C ILE A 51 9.41 0.33 10.50
N ILE A 52 8.24 0.70 9.98
CA ILE A 52 8.04 0.90 8.54
C ILE A 52 8.96 2.01 8.01
N VAL A 53 9.07 3.14 8.72
CA VAL A 53 9.94 4.26 8.34
C VAL A 53 11.40 3.82 8.30
N ILE A 54 11.92 3.17 9.34
CA ILE A 54 13.33 2.74 9.39
C ILE A 54 13.63 1.76 8.27
N LEU A 55 12.85 0.67 8.17
CA LEU A 55 13.10 -0.39 7.19
C LEU A 55 12.87 0.11 5.76
N GLY A 56 11.79 0.87 5.55
CA GLY A 56 11.44 1.45 4.26
C GLY A 56 12.44 2.51 3.80
N ALA A 57 12.91 3.38 4.69
CA ALA A 57 13.88 4.42 4.33
C ALA A 57 15.22 3.79 3.94
N ILE A 58 15.72 2.82 4.73
CA ILE A 58 16.95 2.10 4.41
C ILE A 58 16.81 1.38 3.06
N GLY A 59 15.73 0.61 2.89
CA GLY A 59 15.51 -0.19 1.69
C GLY A 59 15.36 0.66 0.42
N ASN A 60 14.46 1.65 0.44
CA ASN A 60 14.18 2.46 -0.75
C ASN A 60 15.31 3.43 -1.07
N THR A 61 16.02 3.97 -0.06
CA THR A 61 17.23 4.79 -0.29
C THR A 61 18.34 3.95 -0.92
N LEU A 62 18.53 2.70 -0.48
CA LEU A 62 19.49 1.78 -1.09
C LEU A 62 19.14 1.49 -2.56
N VAL A 63 17.86 1.32 -2.89
CA VAL A 63 17.40 1.18 -4.27
C VAL A 63 17.79 2.41 -5.09
N VAL A 64 17.42 3.61 -4.64
CA VAL A 64 17.76 4.88 -5.32
C VAL A 64 19.28 5.03 -5.50
N TRP A 65 20.06 4.72 -4.46
CA TRP A 65 21.52 4.81 -4.51
C TRP A 65 22.13 3.83 -5.53
N ILE A 66 21.70 2.57 -5.55
CA ILE A 66 22.16 1.58 -6.54
C ILE A 66 21.85 2.05 -7.97
N TYR A 67 20.64 2.56 -8.20
CA TYR A 67 20.20 2.97 -9.53
C TYR A 67 20.89 4.26 -10.04
N THR A 68 21.19 5.20 -9.14
CA THR A 68 21.88 6.46 -9.48
C THR A 68 23.40 6.26 -9.62
N HIS A 69 24.01 5.45 -8.77
CA HIS A 69 25.46 5.25 -8.75
C HIS A 69 25.94 4.32 -9.87
N PHE A 70 25.20 3.26 -10.19
CA PHE A 70 25.57 2.36 -11.28
C PHE A 70 24.94 2.82 -12.61
N LYS A 71 25.62 3.70 -13.36
CA LYS A 71 25.19 4.21 -14.69
C LYS A 71 24.71 3.14 -15.69
N ASN A 72 25.14 1.88 -15.53
CA ASN A 72 24.69 0.76 -16.37
C ASN A 72 23.31 0.18 -15.99
N ARG A 73 22.66 0.66 -14.92
CA ARG A 73 21.39 0.13 -14.42
C ARG A 73 20.16 0.82 -15.02
N LEU A 74 20.23 2.07 -15.46
CA LEU A 74 19.09 2.78 -16.06
C LEU A 74 18.89 2.48 -17.55
N LYS A 75 19.21 1.25 -17.97
CA LYS A 75 19.19 0.83 -19.39
C LYS A 75 17.93 0.08 -19.79
N ALA A 76 17.09 -0.37 -18.84
CA ALA A 76 15.81 -1.02 -19.12
C ALA A 76 14.62 -0.21 -18.57
N MET A 77 13.43 -0.44 -19.13
CA MET A 77 12.19 0.24 -18.69
C MET A 77 11.88 -0.04 -17.23
N THR A 78 11.94 -1.32 -16.84
CA THR A 78 11.68 -1.75 -15.47
C THR A 78 12.60 -1.07 -14.47
N ASP A 79 13.85 -0.76 -14.84
CA ASP A 79 14.77 -0.06 -13.94
C ASP A 79 14.30 1.38 -13.67
N VAL A 80 13.71 2.06 -14.66
CA VAL A 80 13.09 3.38 -14.49
C VAL A 80 11.82 3.29 -13.64
N TYR A 81 10.98 2.28 -13.86
CA TYR A 81 9.76 2.08 -13.06
C TYR A 81 10.07 1.74 -11.61
N LEU A 82 11.06 0.89 -11.35
CA LEU A 82 11.52 0.54 -9.99
C LEU A 82 12.10 1.75 -9.26
N LEU A 83 12.81 2.64 -9.97
CA LEU A 83 13.30 3.88 -9.38
C LEU A 83 12.14 4.81 -8.99
N ASN A 84 11.14 4.98 -9.86
CA ASN A 84 9.96 5.80 -9.55
C ASN A 84 9.14 5.21 -8.39
N LEU A 85 9.06 3.88 -8.30
CA LEU A 85 8.40 3.19 -7.19
C LEU A 85 9.11 3.50 -5.87
N ALA A 86 10.44 3.40 -5.82
CA ALA A 86 11.22 3.73 -4.63
C ALA A 86 11.09 5.20 -4.24
N LEU A 87 10.99 6.12 -5.21
CA LEU A 87 10.75 7.54 -4.94
C LEU A 87 9.35 7.79 -4.36
N ALA A 88 8.32 7.14 -4.90
CA ALA A 88 6.95 7.22 -4.37
C ALA A 88 6.87 6.69 -2.94
N ASP A 89 7.49 5.53 -2.68
CA ASP A 89 7.56 4.94 -1.35
C ASP A 89 8.29 5.89 -0.37
N LEU A 90 9.41 6.49 -0.76
CA LEU A 90 10.12 7.47 0.08
C LEU A 90 9.27 8.70 0.43
N PHE A 91 8.55 9.28 -0.54
CA PHE A 91 7.66 10.41 -0.27
C PHE A 91 6.56 10.03 0.71
N PHE A 92 5.99 8.83 0.59
CA PHE A 92 5.01 8.33 1.54
C PHE A 92 5.61 8.11 2.94
N LEU A 93 6.80 7.53 3.04
CA LEU A 93 7.47 7.30 4.32
C LEU A 93 7.74 8.60 5.08
N CYS A 94 8.02 9.71 4.38
CA CYS A 94 8.15 11.03 5.02
C CYS A 94 6.86 11.51 5.70
N THR A 95 5.69 10.97 5.32
CA THR A 95 4.40 11.34 5.93
C THR A 95 4.01 10.48 7.13
N LEU A 96 4.59 9.28 7.30
CA LEU A 96 4.29 8.37 8.41
C LEU A 96 4.56 8.94 9.81
N PRO A 97 5.61 9.75 10.05
CA PRO A 97 5.81 10.39 11.35
C PRO A 97 4.63 11.28 11.77
N PHE A 98 3.97 11.95 10.82
CA PHE A 98 2.77 12.76 11.10
C PHE A 98 1.59 11.88 11.52
N TRP A 99 1.41 10.72 10.86
CA TRP A 99 0.41 9.74 11.28
C TRP A 99 0.69 9.16 12.67
N ALA A 100 1.96 8.91 13.00
CA ALA A 100 2.35 8.44 14.33
C ALA A 100 2.08 9.50 15.41
N ALA A 101 2.36 10.77 15.13
CA ALA A 101 2.07 11.87 16.03
C ALA A 101 0.56 12.04 16.25
N ASP A 102 -0.24 11.90 15.20
CA ASP A 102 -1.71 11.92 15.27
C ASP A 102 -2.27 10.82 16.19
N SER A 103 -1.69 9.63 16.20
CA SER A 103 -2.11 8.53 17.08
C SER A 103 -1.85 8.81 18.57
N ILE A 104 -0.90 9.69 18.90
CA ILE A 104 -0.50 9.98 20.29
C ILE A 104 -1.16 11.24 20.83
N TYR A 105 -1.12 12.32 20.05
CA TYR A 105 -1.49 13.67 20.49
C TYR A 105 -2.73 14.23 19.76
N GLY A 106 -3.28 13.49 18.79
CA GLY A 106 -4.24 14.03 17.83
C GLY A 106 -3.59 14.92 16.77
N TRP A 107 -4.41 15.40 15.83
CA TRP A 107 -3.99 16.18 14.68
C TRP A 107 -3.79 17.66 14.98
N THR A 108 -2.58 18.05 15.41
CA THR A 108 -2.26 19.46 15.72
C THR A 108 -1.65 20.25 14.55
N PHE A 109 -1.45 19.62 13.39
CA PHE A 109 -0.75 20.19 12.24
C PHE A 109 -1.62 21.05 11.30
N GLY A 110 -2.90 21.23 11.64
CA GLY A 110 -3.86 22.01 10.86
C GLY A 110 -4.35 21.31 9.58
N SER A 111 -5.39 21.87 8.95
CA SER A 111 -6.07 21.23 7.82
C SER A 111 -5.20 21.09 6.56
N GLY A 112 -4.22 21.98 6.34
CA GLY A 112 -3.36 21.95 5.16
C GLY A 112 -2.49 20.69 5.11
N LEU A 113 -1.80 20.38 6.22
CA LEU A 113 -0.98 19.16 6.31
C LEU A 113 -1.85 17.90 6.29
N CYS A 114 -3.06 17.92 6.86
CA CYS A 114 -3.99 16.77 6.80
C CYS A 114 -4.32 16.40 5.35
N LYS A 115 -4.58 17.40 4.50
CA LYS A 115 -4.81 17.22 3.07
C LYS A 115 -3.58 16.67 2.35
N ILE A 116 -2.41 17.26 2.58
CA ILE A 116 -1.17 16.86 1.92
C ILE A 116 -0.79 15.42 2.29
N VAL A 117 -0.83 15.08 3.57
CA VAL A 117 -0.46 13.75 4.08
C VAL A 117 -1.44 12.68 3.60
N SER A 118 -2.75 12.98 3.61
CA SER A 118 -3.79 12.07 3.09
C SER A 118 -3.66 11.87 1.57
N ALA A 119 -3.45 12.95 0.81
CA ALA A 119 -3.25 12.88 -0.63
C ALA A 119 -1.96 12.12 -0.99
N THR A 120 -0.87 12.32 -0.25
CA THR A 120 0.41 11.64 -0.50
C THR A 120 0.28 10.12 -0.38
N TYR A 121 -0.48 9.62 0.61
CA TYR A 121 -0.77 8.19 0.71
C TYR A 121 -1.48 7.66 -0.56
N LYS A 122 -2.50 8.36 -1.04
CA LYS A 122 -3.26 7.95 -2.23
C LYS A 122 -2.45 8.07 -3.51
N ILE A 123 -1.65 9.11 -3.64
CA ILE A 123 -0.71 9.26 -4.76
C ILE A 123 0.22 8.06 -4.78
N ASN A 124 0.82 7.70 -3.64
CA ASN A 124 1.69 6.53 -3.54
C ASN A 124 0.96 5.24 -3.93
N PHE A 125 -0.25 5.02 -3.41
CA PHE A 125 -1.07 3.86 -3.75
C PHE A 125 -1.32 3.74 -5.26
N PHE A 126 -1.82 4.80 -5.90
CA PHE A 126 -2.12 4.79 -7.34
C PHE A 126 -0.85 4.71 -8.18
N SER A 127 0.19 5.46 -7.85
CA SER A 127 1.46 5.42 -8.58
C SER A 127 2.09 4.02 -8.50
N SER A 128 2.10 3.40 -7.33
CA SER A 128 2.66 2.06 -7.13
C SER A 128 1.89 1.02 -7.94
N MET A 129 0.55 1.06 -7.92
CA MET A 129 -0.27 0.12 -8.69
C MET A 129 -0.09 0.27 -10.21
N PHE A 130 -0.05 1.51 -10.70
CA PHE A 130 0.17 1.78 -12.13
C PHE A 130 1.59 1.42 -12.55
N LEU A 131 2.62 1.72 -11.76
CA LEU A 131 4.01 1.34 -12.05
C LEU A 131 4.17 -0.19 -12.11
N LEU A 132 3.57 -0.93 -11.17
CA LEU A 132 3.57 -2.40 -11.20
C LEU A 132 2.88 -2.94 -12.45
N THR A 133 1.77 -2.33 -12.85
CA THR A 133 1.07 -2.67 -14.10
C THR A 133 1.95 -2.42 -15.33
N CYS A 134 2.63 -1.27 -15.39
CA CYS A 134 3.59 -0.97 -16.45
C CYS A 134 4.75 -1.97 -16.50
N ILE A 135 5.23 -2.43 -15.33
CA ILE A 135 6.26 -3.48 -15.26
C ILE A 135 5.71 -4.82 -15.81
N SER A 136 4.48 -5.21 -15.47
CA SER A 136 3.84 -6.42 -16.00
C SER A 136 3.66 -6.37 -17.53
N VAL A 137 3.22 -5.22 -18.06
CA VAL A 137 3.08 -5.01 -19.51
C VAL A 137 4.43 -5.05 -20.22
N ASP A 138 5.48 -4.40 -19.67
CA ASP A 138 6.83 -4.46 -20.25
C ASP A 138 7.34 -5.92 -20.32
N ARG A 139 7.11 -6.70 -19.27
CA ARG A 139 7.50 -8.13 -19.24
C ARG A 139 6.72 -8.95 -20.27
N TYR A 140 5.42 -8.69 -20.41
CA TYR A 140 4.61 -9.32 -21.45
C TYR A 140 5.16 -9.03 -22.85
N ILE A 141 5.44 -7.76 -23.17
CA ILE A 141 5.98 -7.38 -24.50
C ILE A 141 7.34 -8.04 -24.74
N VAL A 142 8.25 -8.03 -23.75
CA VAL A 142 9.60 -8.60 -23.92
C VAL A 142 9.58 -10.12 -24.10
N ILE A 143 8.72 -10.84 -23.38
CA ILE A 143 8.71 -12.31 -23.37
C ILE A 143 7.83 -12.87 -24.51
N VAL A 144 6.68 -12.26 -24.77
CA VAL A 144 5.69 -12.77 -25.72
C VAL A 144 5.84 -12.14 -27.11
N GLN A 145 6.33 -10.89 -27.20
CA GLN A 145 6.48 -10.15 -28.46
C GLN A 145 7.96 -9.82 -28.75
N THR A 146 8.80 -10.86 -28.78
CA THR A 146 10.27 -10.78 -28.90
C THR A 146 10.77 -9.95 -30.10
N THR A 147 10.06 -9.96 -31.24
CA THR A 147 10.41 -9.22 -32.46
C THR A 147 10.22 -7.70 -32.37
N LYS A 148 9.24 -7.19 -31.61
CA LYS A 148 9.04 -5.74 -31.42
C LYS A 148 9.98 -5.13 -30.38
N ALA A 149 10.47 -5.93 -29.44
CA ALA A 149 11.27 -5.46 -28.30
C ALA A 149 12.73 -5.09 -28.65
N GLN A 150 13.30 -5.71 -29.69
CA GLN A 150 14.73 -5.62 -30.03
C GLN A 150 15.08 -4.38 -30.87
N ASN A 151 14.17 -3.91 -31.74
CA ASN A 151 14.46 -2.87 -32.74
C ASN A 151 14.38 -1.41 -32.24
N SER A 152 13.94 -1.16 -31.00
CA SER A 152 13.74 0.21 -30.49
C SER A 152 14.08 0.31 -28.99
N LYS A 153 15.26 -0.15 -28.57
CA LYS A 153 15.66 -0.08 -27.15
C LYS A 153 15.78 1.37 -26.63
N ARG A 154 16.24 2.30 -27.48
CA ARG A 154 16.43 3.71 -27.11
C ARG A 154 15.11 4.47 -27.02
N ASP A 155 14.21 4.32 -27.99
CA ASP A 155 12.93 5.04 -27.95
C ASP A 155 12.05 4.49 -26.83
N ARG A 156 12.08 3.18 -26.58
CA ARG A 156 11.41 2.61 -25.41
C ARG A 156 11.84 3.32 -24.12
N LEU A 157 13.12 3.69 -23.96
CA LEU A 157 13.61 4.36 -22.74
C LEU A 157 13.10 5.80 -22.63
N LEU A 158 12.90 6.47 -23.75
CA LEU A 158 12.21 7.75 -23.77
C LEU A 158 10.74 7.55 -23.38
N TYR A 159 10.07 6.55 -23.94
CA TYR A 159 8.68 6.21 -23.63
C TYR A 159 8.50 5.86 -22.15
N SER A 160 9.40 5.12 -21.49
CA SER A 160 9.23 4.82 -20.07
C SER A 160 9.28 6.07 -19.19
N LYS A 161 10.10 7.06 -19.53
CA LYS A 161 10.12 8.35 -18.82
C LYS A 161 8.79 9.09 -19.02
N LEU A 162 8.28 9.14 -20.24
CA LEU A 162 6.97 9.74 -20.54
C LEU A 162 5.84 9.02 -19.79
N ILE A 163 5.85 7.68 -19.79
CA ILE A 163 4.89 6.87 -19.04
C ILE A 163 4.98 7.16 -17.55
N CYS A 164 6.17 7.30 -16.96
CA CYS A 164 6.31 7.68 -15.56
C CYS A 164 5.65 9.03 -15.28
N VAL A 165 5.91 10.04 -16.11
CA VAL A 165 5.27 11.37 -15.96
C VAL A 165 3.75 11.24 -16.02
N LEU A 166 3.22 10.48 -16.98
CA LEU A 166 1.77 10.21 -17.09
C LEU A 166 1.22 9.49 -15.85
N VAL A 167 1.94 8.51 -15.31
CA VAL A 167 1.55 7.79 -14.10
C VAL A 167 1.47 8.74 -12.90
N TRP A 168 2.47 9.61 -12.72
CA TRP A 168 2.46 10.62 -11.66
C TRP A 168 1.29 11.59 -11.79
N LEU A 169 1.03 12.08 -13.01
CA LEU A 169 -0.11 12.95 -13.28
C LEU A 169 -1.44 12.26 -13.00
N LEU A 170 -1.61 11.02 -13.47
CA LEU A 170 -2.83 10.25 -13.24
C LEU A 170 -3.03 9.94 -11.75
N ALA A 171 -1.97 9.58 -11.02
CA ALA A 171 -2.03 9.35 -9.58
C ALA A 171 -2.41 10.62 -8.82
N ALA A 172 -1.87 11.79 -9.22
CA ALA A 172 -2.25 13.08 -8.64
C ALA A 172 -3.72 13.42 -8.91
N VAL A 173 -4.21 13.24 -10.15
CA VAL A 173 -5.62 13.47 -10.52
C VAL A 173 -6.56 12.56 -9.73
N MET A 174 -6.22 11.28 -9.61
CA MET A 174 -7.01 10.30 -8.84
C MET A 174 -7.06 10.59 -7.33
N SER A 175 -6.10 11.36 -6.82
CA SER A 175 -5.99 11.75 -5.40
C SER A 175 -6.61 13.12 -5.09
N ILE A 176 -7.20 13.79 -6.09
CA ILE A 176 -7.92 15.06 -5.90
C ILE A 176 -9.05 14.95 -4.87
N PRO A 177 -9.89 13.89 -4.86
CA PRO A 177 -10.96 13.77 -3.87
C PRO A 177 -10.44 13.86 -2.44
N GLU A 178 -9.31 13.21 -2.15
CA GLU A 178 -8.69 13.25 -0.83
C GLU A 178 -8.14 14.64 -0.49
N PHE A 179 -7.62 15.36 -1.47
CA PHE A 179 -7.21 16.74 -1.26
C PHE A 179 -8.40 17.68 -0.95
N LEU A 180 -9.56 17.44 -1.56
CA LEU A 180 -10.76 18.25 -1.39
C LEU A 180 -11.50 17.92 -0.08
N PHE A 181 -11.63 16.64 0.24
CA PHE A 181 -12.47 16.14 1.34
C PHE A 181 -11.71 15.91 2.65
N ALA A 182 -10.39 15.74 2.65
CA ALA A 182 -9.63 15.62 3.91
C ALA A 182 -9.68 16.95 4.68
N ARG A 183 -10.14 16.89 5.93
CA ARG A 183 -10.16 18.03 6.86
C ARG A 183 -9.76 17.60 8.26
N SER A 184 -9.23 18.58 9.00
CA SER A 184 -9.08 18.44 10.45
C SER A 184 -10.40 18.82 11.10
N LYS A 185 -10.96 17.93 11.91
CA LYS A 185 -12.18 18.17 12.70
C LYS A 185 -11.85 18.06 14.18
N GLU A 186 -12.48 18.88 15.00
CA GLU A 186 -12.45 18.78 16.45
C GLU A 186 -13.52 17.79 16.92
N ASP A 187 -13.14 16.90 17.83
CA ASP A 187 -14.05 16.01 18.58
C ASP A 187 -14.62 16.74 19.79
N ASP A 188 -15.68 16.19 20.40
CA ASP A 188 -16.41 16.78 21.52
C ASP A 188 -15.53 17.01 22.78
N GLN A 189 -14.33 16.42 22.79
CA GLN A 189 -13.32 16.53 23.84
C GLN A 189 -12.21 17.56 23.52
N GLY A 190 -12.34 18.35 22.45
CA GLY A 190 -11.34 19.34 22.02
C GLY A 190 -10.12 18.74 21.30
N ASN A 191 -10.16 17.44 21.00
CA ASN A 191 -9.09 16.75 20.27
C ASN A 191 -9.31 16.92 18.76
N HIS A 192 -8.29 17.35 18.03
CA HIS A 192 -8.35 17.40 16.58
C HIS A 192 -8.01 16.04 15.95
N PHE A 193 -8.71 15.66 14.89
CA PHE A 193 -8.43 14.45 14.11
C PHE A 193 -8.44 14.77 12.61
N CYS A 194 -7.56 14.14 11.83
CA CYS A 194 -7.57 14.21 10.37
C CYS A 194 -8.49 13.14 9.81
N MET A 195 -9.62 13.55 9.23
CA MET A 195 -10.61 12.64 8.65
C MET A 195 -11.15 13.13 7.31
N MET A 196 -11.66 12.20 6.51
CA MET A 196 -12.34 12.54 5.25
C MET A 196 -13.77 13.02 5.55
N VAL A 197 -14.04 14.30 5.31
CA VAL A 197 -15.36 14.90 5.45
C VAL A 197 -15.94 15.12 4.07
N TYR A 198 -16.89 14.25 3.70
CA TYR A 198 -17.67 14.41 2.48
C TYR A 198 -18.84 15.35 2.76
N TRP A 199 -19.28 16.11 1.75
CA TRP A 199 -20.46 16.97 1.89
C TRP A 199 -21.67 16.10 2.27
N ASN A 200 -22.41 16.54 3.28
CA ASN A 200 -23.54 15.82 3.86
C ASN A 200 -24.70 15.80 2.85
N ASN A 201 -24.63 14.89 1.88
CA ASN A 201 -25.78 14.49 1.09
C ASN A 201 -26.46 13.36 1.88
N GLU A 202 -27.78 13.43 2.05
CA GLU A 202 -28.57 12.65 3.02
C GLU A 202 -28.36 11.12 3.03
N ASN A 203 -27.67 10.54 2.03
CA ASN A 203 -27.33 9.11 1.95
C ASN A 203 -25.84 8.76 1.76
N ASN A 204 -24.88 9.69 1.93
CA ASN A 204 -23.44 9.39 1.68
C ASN A 204 -23.11 8.87 0.25
N HIS A 205 -24.03 8.99 -0.73
CA HIS A 205 -23.86 8.43 -2.09
C HIS A 205 -22.59 8.95 -2.78
N THR A 206 -22.25 10.22 -2.60
CA THR A 206 -21.05 10.83 -3.19
C THR A 206 -19.77 10.19 -2.64
N LYS A 207 -19.71 9.91 -1.33
CA LYS A 207 -18.59 9.22 -0.68
C LYS A 207 -18.43 7.81 -1.25
N ILE A 208 -19.53 7.06 -1.33
CA ILE A 208 -19.53 5.71 -1.88
C ILE A 208 -19.10 5.71 -3.34
N LEU A 209 -19.66 6.60 -4.17
CA LEU A 209 -19.35 6.68 -5.58
C LEU A 209 -17.87 7.02 -5.82
N VAL A 210 -17.34 8.00 -5.10
CA VAL A 210 -15.91 8.39 -5.22
C VAL A 210 -15.00 7.23 -4.80
N LEU A 211 -15.25 6.61 -3.66
CA LEU A 211 -14.45 5.48 -3.18
C LEU A 211 -14.55 4.27 -4.12
N ALA A 212 -15.76 3.96 -4.61
CA ALA A 212 -15.98 2.89 -5.58
C ALA A 212 -15.23 3.16 -6.89
N LEU A 213 -15.30 4.38 -7.43
CA LEU A 213 -14.57 4.77 -8.63
C LEU A 213 -13.05 4.66 -8.42
N GLN A 214 -12.54 5.07 -7.26
CA GLN A 214 -11.12 4.93 -6.94
C GLN A 214 -10.68 3.47 -6.87
N ILE A 215 -11.49 2.57 -6.31
CA ILE A 215 -11.16 1.14 -6.29
C ILE A 215 -11.26 0.55 -7.69
N CYS A 216 -12.30 0.86 -8.46
CA CYS A 216 -12.45 0.35 -9.81
C CYS A 216 -11.26 0.77 -10.70
N MET A 217 -10.96 2.06 -10.72
CA MET A 217 -9.93 2.64 -11.59
C MET A 217 -8.52 2.39 -11.07
N GLY A 218 -8.31 2.50 -9.77
CA GLY A 218 -7.00 2.39 -9.14
C GLY A 218 -6.59 1.00 -8.71
N PHE A 219 -7.52 0.04 -8.63
CA PHE A 219 -7.22 -1.32 -8.20
C PHE A 219 -7.71 -2.38 -9.20
N CYS A 220 -9.01 -2.41 -9.52
CA CYS A 220 -9.59 -3.47 -10.35
C CYS A 220 -9.06 -3.47 -11.78
N ILE A 221 -9.04 -2.32 -12.47
CA ILE A 221 -8.54 -2.22 -13.84
C ILE A 221 -7.06 -2.63 -13.93
N PRO A 222 -6.14 -2.05 -13.12
CA PRO A 222 -4.75 -2.47 -13.07
C PRO A 222 -4.58 -3.98 -12.80
N LEU A 223 -5.38 -4.54 -11.88
CA LEU A 223 -5.32 -5.95 -11.53
C LEU A 223 -5.74 -6.86 -12.69
N ILE A 224 -6.82 -6.51 -13.41
CA ILE A 224 -7.27 -7.26 -14.60
C ILE A 224 -6.18 -7.26 -15.67
N VAL A 225 -5.56 -6.11 -15.93
CA VAL A 225 -4.45 -6.00 -16.89
C VAL A 225 -3.28 -6.89 -16.47
N MET A 226 -2.89 -6.86 -15.20
CA MET A 226 -1.81 -7.71 -14.67
C MET A 226 -2.14 -9.20 -14.81
N ILE A 227 -3.35 -9.64 -14.43
CA ILE A 227 -3.79 -11.04 -14.54
C ILE A 227 -3.73 -11.49 -16.01
N PHE A 228 -4.23 -10.67 -16.93
CA PHE A 228 -4.16 -10.95 -18.37
C PHE A 228 -2.72 -11.08 -18.86
N CYS A 229 -1.84 -10.14 -18.50
CA CYS A 229 -0.42 -10.18 -18.88
C CYS A 229 0.25 -11.45 -18.34
N TYR A 230 0.10 -11.77 -17.06
CA TYR A 230 0.75 -12.93 -16.45
C TYR A 230 0.20 -14.25 -16.97
N THR A 231 -1.10 -14.35 -17.22
CA THR A 231 -1.70 -15.55 -17.82
C THR A 231 -1.05 -15.86 -19.17
N ASN A 232 -0.88 -14.85 -20.03
CA ASN A 232 -0.24 -15.03 -21.32
C ASN A 232 1.27 -15.31 -21.20
N ILE A 233 1.97 -14.65 -20.28
CA ILE A 233 3.39 -14.94 -20.01
C ILE A 233 3.56 -16.39 -19.57
N ILE A 234 2.77 -16.86 -18.60
CA ILE A 234 2.83 -18.23 -18.07
C ILE A 234 2.54 -19.24 -19.19
N ARG A 235 1.50 -19.02 -20.00
CA ARG A 235 1.19 -19.88 -21.16
C ARG A 235 2.37 -20.02 -22.12
N THR A 236 3.04 -18.91 -22.46
CA THR A 236 4.21 -18.92 -23.34
C THR A 236 5.43 -19.62 -22.70
N LEU A 237 5.62 -19.44 -21.40
CA LEU A 237 6.73 -20.07 -20.66
C LEU A 237 6.54 -21.57 -20.45
N LEU A 238 5.30 -22.03 -20.28
CA LEU A 238 4.96 -23.44 -20.20
C LEU A 238 5.20 -24.14 -21.54
N LYS A 239 4.82 -23.50 -22.66
CA LYS A 239 5.09 -24.03 -24.02
C LYS A 239 6.58 -24.21 -24.31
N THR A 240 7.43 -23.36 -23.75
CA THR A 240 8.88 -23.37 -23.97
C THR A 240 9.66 -24.10 -22.87
N ARG A 241 8.98 -24.67 -21.86
CA ARG A 241 9.54 -25.41 -20.71
C ARG A 241 10.69 -24.68 -20.00
N ASN A 242 10.66 -23.34 -20.02
CA ASN A 242 11.73 -22.48 -19.50
C ASN A 242 11.34 -21.73 -18.22
N PHE A 243 10.22 -22.04 -17.58
CA PHE A 243 9.71 -21.31 -16.40
C PHE A 243 10.75 -21.11 -15.29
N GLU A 244 11.54 -22.15 -14.97
CA GLU A 244 12.60 -22.10 -13.95
C GLU A 244 13.74 -21.10 -14.26
N LYS A 245 13.92 -20.72 -15.52
CA LYS A 245 14.96 -19.77 -15.93
C LYS A 245 14.55 -18.31 -15.68
N HIS A 246 13.25 -18.01 -15.55
CA HIS A 246 12.77 -16.63 -15.43
C HIS A 246 12.60 -16.17 -13.98
N LYS A 247 13.70 -16.21 -13.21
CA LYS A 247 13.74 -15.77 -11.80
C LYS A 247 13.18 -14.35 -11.58
N ALA A 248 13.43 -13.43 -12.51
CA ALA A 248 12.89 -12.07 -12.44
C ALA A 248 11.36 -12.02 -12.48
N LEU A 249 10.69 -12.93 -13.20
CA LEU A 249 9.23 -12.98 -13.25
C LEU A 249 8.64 -13.40 -11.91
N ARG A 250 9.26 -14.36 -11.22
CA ARG A 250 8.86 -14.81 -9.87
C ARG A 250 8.93 -13.67 -8.86
N VAL A 251 9.96 -12.81 -8.95
CA VAL A 251 10.08 -11.62 -8.11
C VAL A 251 8.88 -10.69 -8.32
N ILE A 252 8.56 -10.37 -9.57
CA ILE A 252 7.50 -9.41 -9.87
C ILE A 252 6.12 -9.97 -9.47
N LEU A 253 5.86 -11.26 -9.70
CA LEU A 253 4.65 -11.94 -9.22
C LEU A 253 4.52 -11.86 -7.69
N ALA A 254 5.61 -12.10 -6.96
CA ALA A 254 5.61 -11.98 -5.50
C ALA A 254 5.33 -10.54 -5.04
N VAL A 255 5.92 -9.54 -5.68
CA VAL A 255 5.68 -8.12 -5.39
C VAL A 255 4.22 -7.75 -5.64
N VAL A 256 3.64 -8.16 -6.77
CA VAL A 256 2.23 -7.93 -7.08
C VAL A 256 1.31 -8.61 -6.07
N ALA A 257 1.60 -9.86 -5.70
CA ALA A 257 0.80 -10.59 -4.71
C ALA A 257 0.83 -9.90 -3.34
N VAL A 258 2.01 -9.50 -2.86
CA VAL A 258 2.16 -8.77 -1.60
C VAL A 258 1.44 -7.42 -1.64
N PHE A 259 1.52 -6.69 -2.75
CA PHE A 259 0.80 -5.44 -2.93
C PHE A 259 -0.73 -5.66 -2.87
N VAL A 260 -1.25 -6.63 -3.60
CA VAL A 260 -2.69 -6.96 -3.60
C VAL A 260 -3.17 -7.35 -2.20
N VAL A 261 -2.45 -8.25 -1.52
CA VAL A 261 -2.82 -8.74 -0.18
C VAL A 261 -2.74 -7.64 0.88
N SER A 262 -1.79 -6.71 0.75
CA SER A 262 -1.67 -5.59 1.70
C SER A 262 -2.70 -4.50 1.47
N GLN A 263 -3.03 -4.17 0.22
CA GLN A 263 -3.90 -3.05 -0.12
C GLN A 263 -5.39 -3.39 -0.17
N LEU A 264 -5.75 -4.58 -0.66
CA LEU A 264 -7.14 -4.95 -0.88
C LEU A 264 -7.98 -4.92 0.41
N PRO A 265 -7.52 -5.45 1.56
CA PRO A 265 -8.33 -5.46 2.78
C PRO A 265 -8.72 -4.05 3.22
N TYR A 266 -7.75 -3.13 3.28
CA TYR A 266 -7.98 -1.76 3.72
C TYR A 266 -8.90 -1.00 2.76
N ASN A 267 -8.65 -1.07 1.45
CA ASN A 267 -9.49 -0.38 0.47
C ASN A 267 -10.93 -0.94 0.46
N SER A 268 -11.11 -2.25 0.59
CA SER A 268 -12.45 -2.86 0.68
C SER A 268 -13.18 -2.41 1.93
N MET A 269 -12.47 -2.30 3.05
CA MET A 269 -13.03 -1.82 4.30
C MET A 269 -13.50 -0.36 4.22
N LEU A 270 -12.77 0.52 3.54
CA LEU A 270 -13.18 1.92 3.34
C LEU A 270 -14.52 2.03 2.58
N VAL A 271 -14.73 1.18 1.57
CA VAL A 271 -16.03 1.13 0.86
C VAL A 271 -17.11 0.55 1.75
N PHE A 272 -16.82 -0.51 2.49
CA PHE A 272 -17.79 -1.10 3.40
C PHE A 272 -18.25 -0.11 4.48
N GLU A 273 -17.30 0.62 5.09
CA GLU A 273 -17.60 1.70 6.03
C GLU A 273 -18.47 2.79 5.40
N ALA A 274 -18.19 3.18 4.15
CA ALA A 274 -19.02 4.13 3.42
C ALA A 274 -20.45 3.61 3.16
N THR A 275 -20.60 2.32 2.85
CA THR A 275 -21.92 1.70 2.64
C THR A 275 -22.71 1.55 3.94
N GLN A 276 -22.06 1.19 5.05
CA GLN A 276 -22.72 1.11 6.36
C GLN A 276 -23.19 2.48 6.84
N ALA A 277 -22.37 3.52 6.63
CA ALA A 277 -22.75 4.90 6.94
C ALA A 277 -23.94 5.42 6.11
N ALA A 278 -24.25 4.79 4.96
CA ALA A 278 -25.43 5.11 4.16
C ALA A 278 -26.69 4.33 4.57
N ASN A 279 -26.53 3.13 5.12
CA ASN A 279 -27.65 2.24 5.45
C ASN A 279 -28.12 2.31 6.92
N THR A 280 -27.51 3.17 7.76
CA THR A 280 -27.91 3.39 9.17
C THR A 280 -28.19 2.09 9.94
N THR A 281 -27.32 1.09 9.82
CA THR A 281 -27.44 -0.14 10.59
C THR A 281 -26.84 0.07 11.97
N VAL A 282 -27.67 0.05 13.02
CA VAL A 282 -27.18 0.08 14.41
C VAL A 282 -26.56 -1.28 14.73
N THR A 283 -25.24 -1.39 14.57
CA THR A 283 -24.46 -2.56 15.01
C THR A 283 -24.08 -2.43 16.49
N ASN A 284 -23.96 -3.56 17.20
CA ASN A 284 -23.60 -3.58 18.62
C ASN A 284 -22.26 -2.85 18.86
N CYS A 285 -22.11 -2.14 19.98
CA CYS A 285 -20.88 -1.37 20.29
C CYS A 285 -19.60 -2.23 20.28
N LYS A 286 -19.68 -3.48 20.76
CA LYS A 286 -18.55 -4.45 20.69
C LYS A 286 -18.14 -4.79 19.26
N GLU A 287 -19.08 -4.82 18.32
CA GLU A 287 -18.80 -5.10 16.90
C GLU A 287 -18.17 -3.87 16.23
N VAL A 288 -18.65 -2.67 16.56
CA VAL A 288 -18.05 -1.40 16.10
C VAL A 288 -16.59 -1.29 16.57
N GLN A 289 -16.31 -1.58 17.85
CA GLN A 289 -14.95 -1.54 18.38
C GLN A 289 -14.02 -2.55 17.69
N ARG A 290 -14.49 -3.79 17.47
CA ARG A 290 -13.71 -4.82 16.73
C ARG A 290 -13.46 -4.40 15.29
N PHE A 291 -14.45 -3.81 14.64
CA PHE A 291 -14.34 -3.30 13.28
C PHE A 291 -13.32 -2.17 13.20
N ASP A 292 -13.35 -1.20 14.12
CA ASP A 292 -12.38 -0.09 14.17
C ASP A 292 -10.94 -0.59 14.37
N ILE A 293 -10.73 -1.54 15.29
CA ILE A 293 -9.41 -2.17 15.53
C ILE A 293 -8.94 -2.92 14.28
N ALA A 294 -9.82 -3.68 13.64
CA ALA A 294 -9.49 -4.38 12.39
C ALA A 294 -9.06 -3.38 11.29
N GLY A 295 -9.72 -2.22 11.20
CA GLY A 295 -9.34 -1.17 10.26
C GLY A 295 -7.98 -0.56 10.51
N GLN A 296 -7.62 -0.35 11.78
CA GLN A 296 -6.28 0.11 12.14
C GLN A 296 -5.21 -0.90 11.71
N VAL A 297 -5.46 -2.21 11.94
CA VAL A 297 -4.55 -3.27 11.52
C VAL A 297 -4.46 -3.36 9.99
N MET A 298 -5.58 -3.30 9.28
CA MET A 298 -5.60 -3.31 7.80
C MET A 298 -4.90 -2.08 7.22
N LYS A 299 -5.08 -0.89 7.82
CA LYS A 299 -4.38 0.34 7.44
C LYS A 299 -2.87 0.20 7.62
N SER A 300 -2.43 -0.31 8.77
CA SER A 300 -1.02 -0.58 9.05
C SER A 300 -0.43 -1.60 8.06
N LEU A 301 -1.18 -2.66 7.73
CA LEU A 301 -0.79 -3.64 6.71
C LEU A 301 -0.65 -2.98 5.32
N ALA A 302 -1.58 -2.11 4.95
CA ALA A 302 -1.51 -1.35 3.70
C ALA A 302 -0.29 -0.43 3.69
N TYR A 303 0.11 0.17 4.81
CA TYR A 303 1.30 1.02 4.87
C TYR A 303 2.60 0.23 4.79
N MET A 304 2.62 -1.00 5.31
CA MET A 304 3.78 -1.89 5.30
C MET A 304 4.27 -2.24 3.89
N HIS A 305 3.43 -2.17 2.85
CA HIS A 305 3.83 -2.49 1.48
C HIS A 305 5.08 -1.70 1.02
N SER A 306 5.23 -0.45 1.47
CA SER A 306 6.32 0.45 1.05
C SER A 306 7.69 -0.01 1.55
N CYS A 307 7.75 -0.74 2.67
CA CYS A 307 9.01 -1.31 3.16
C CYS A 307 9.28 -2.70 2.58
N LEU A 308 8.25 -3.47 2.17
CA LEU A 308 8.40 -4.83 1.64
C LEU A 308 9.03 -4.86 0.24
N ASN A 309 8.80 -3.84 -0.58
CA ASN A 309 9.28 -3.76 -1.97
C ASN A 309 10.82 -4.00 -2.06
N PRO A 310 11.70 -3.24 -1.37
CA PRO A 310 13.14 -3.50 -1.32
C PRO A 310 13.54 -4.89 -0.79
N PHE A 311 12.87 -5.41 0.24
CA PHE A 311 13.18 -6.75 0.77
C PHE A 311 12.89 -7.83 -0.26
N LEU A 312 11.77 -7.73 -0.98
CA LEU A 312 11.45 -8.67 -2.05
C LEU A 312 12.49 -8.63 -3.16
N TYR A 313 13.02 -7.44 -3.50
CA TYR A 313 14.13 -7.34 -4.45
C TYR A 313 15.43 -7.94 -3.91
N ALA A 314 15.73 -7.77 -2.63
CA ALA A 314 16.92 -8.32 -1.98
C ALA A 314 16.87 -9.84 -1.81
N PHE A 315 15.76 -10.41 -1.34
CA PHE A 315 15.67 -11.84 -1.10
C PHE A 315 15.40 -12.64 -2.37
N VAL A 316 14.52 -12.13 -3.24
CA VAL A 316 14.09 -12.87 -4.44
C VAL A 316 14.96 -12.50 -5.66
N GLY A 317 15.50 -11.29 -5.72
CA GLY A 317 16.31 -10.79 -6.85
C GLY A 317 17.81 -11.10 -6.78
N VAL A 318 18.26 -12.12 -7.51
CA VAL A 318 19.69 -12.48 -7.60
C VAL A 318 20.56 -11.33 -8.13
N ARG A 319 20.04 -10.53 -9.08
CA ARG A 319 20.76 -9.41 -9.69
C ARG A 319 20.94 -8.25 -8.70
N PHE A 320 19.91 -7.93 -7.91
CA PHE A 320 19.96 -6.86 -6.92
C PHE A 320 20.97 -7.17 -5.80
N ARG A 321 21.00 -8.43 -5.31
CA ARG A 321 22.02 -8.88 -4.34
C ARG A 321 23.45 -8.69 -4.80
N LYS A 322 23.75 -9.02 -6.07
CA LYS A 322 25.08 -8.82 -6.65
C LYS A 322 25.49 -7.35 -6.69
N ASP A 323 24.54 -6.44 -6.80
CA ASP A 323 24.82 -5.01 -6.85
C ASP A 323 24.95 -4.40 -5.46
N ILE A 324 24.16 -4.86 -4.49
CA ILE A 324 24.37 -4.59 -3.06
C ILE A 324 25.78 -5.01 -2.65
N PHE A 325 26.18 -6.24 -2.98
CA PHE A 325 27.49 -6.77 -2.64
C PHE A 325 28.62 -5.94 -3.28
N ARG A 326 28.47 -5.57 -4.56
CA ARG A 326 29.44 -4.68 -5.25
C ARG A 326 29.49 -3.27 -4.64
N LEU A 327 28.36 -2.76 -4.14
CA LEU A 327 28.32 -1.46 -3.45
C LEU A 327 29.10 -1.55 -2.13
N PHE A 328 28.83 -2.56 -1.30
CA PHE A 328 29.53 -2.77 -0.03
C PHE A 328 31.02 -3.08 -0.19
N GLN A 329 31.42 -3.80 -1.25
CA GLN A 329 32.83 -3.98 -1.60
C GLN A 329 33.52 -2.66 -1.96
N LYS A 330 32.84 -1.77 -2.69
CA LYS A 330 33.38 -0.44 -3.03
C LYS A 330 33.42 0.52 -1.84
N LEU A 331 32.49 0.37 -0.90
CA LEU A 331 32.44 1.12 0.36
C LEU A 331 33.44 0.59 1.41
N GLY A 332 34.17 -0.49 1.12
CA GLY A 332 35.15 -1.09 2.05
C GLY A 332 34.53 -1.91 3.17
N CYS A 333 33.21 -2.13 3.17
CA CYS A 333 32.51 -2.91 4.21
C CYS A 333 32.67 -4.43 4.05
N ILE A 334 33.19 -4.90 2.91
CA ILE A 334 33.42 -6.31 2.61
C ILE A 334 34.81 -6.45 1.97
N PRO A 335 35.69 -7.35 2.46
CA PRO A 335 36.96 -7.59 1.81
C PRO A 335 36.73 -8.05 0.37
N THR A 336 37.36 -7.38 -0.59
CA THR A 336 37.43 -7.85 -1.97
C THR A 336 38.09 -9.23 -1.97
N LEU A 337 37.32 -10.28 -2.21
CA LEU A 337 37.88 -11.57 -2.56
C LEU A 337 38.55 -11.38 -3.93
N LYS A 338 39.85 -11.06 -3.93
CA LYS A 338 40.70 -11.28 -5.09
C LYS A 338 40.62 -12.78 -5.36
N SER A 339 39.84 -13.18 -6.37
CA SER A 339 40.02 -14.48 -6.98
C SER A 339 41.41 -14.48 -7.59
N SER A 340 42.40 -14.90 -6.81
CA SER A 340 43.73 -15.18 -7.32
C SER A 340 43.60 -16.31 -8.34
N ASN A 341 44.17 -16.08 -9.52
CA ASN A 341 44.44 -17.10 -10.51
C ASN A 341 45.23 -18.23 -9.85
N LEU A 342 44.55 -19.31 -9.49
CA LEU A 342 45.18 -20.57 -9.12
C LEU A 342 44.49 -21.68 -9.89
N LEU A 343 44.82 -21.76 -11.18
CA LEU A 343 44.70 -22.94 -12.04
C LEU A 343 45.38 -22.60 -13.37
N GLN A 344 46.69 -22.35 -13.30
CA GLN A 344 47.58 -22.54 -14.45
C GLN A 344 48.69 -23.49 -13.99
N GLY A 345 48.61 -24.73 -14.46
CA GLY A 345 49.58 -25.75 -14.11
C GLY A 345 49.07 -27.18 -14.31
N SER A 346 48.72 -27.57 -15.53
CA SER A 346 49.08 -28.90 -16.03
C SER A 346 48.97 -28.94 -17.55
N SER A 347 50.10 -29.25 -18.17
CA SER A 347 50.31 -29.44 -19.59
C SER A 347 49.59 -30.69 -20.07
N HIS A 348 48.70 -30.55 -21.07
CA HIS A 348 48.45 -31.63 -22.03
C HIS A 348 48.02 -31.02 -23.38
N ARG A 349 48.88 -31.15 -24.38
CA ARG A 349 48.50 -31.15 -25.81
C ARG A 349 47.62 -32.38 -26.07
N PRO A 350 46.59 -32.26 -26.92
CA PRO A 350 46.74 -32.78 -28.27
C PRO A 350 46.18 -31.88 -29.38
N SER A 351 46.47 -32.34 -30.59
CA SER A 351 46.38 -31.80 -31.94
C SER A 351 45.02 -31.31 -32.47
N VAL A 352 45.11 -30.29 -33.34
CA VAL A 352 44.44 -30.11 -34.65
C VAL A 352 43.04 -30.72 -34.82
N MET A 353 42.02 -29.86 -35.00
CA MET A 353 41.24 -29.80 -36.24
C MET A 353 40.39 -28.51 -36.28
N SER A 354 40.31 -27.95 -37.49
CA SER A 354 39.42 -26.87 -37.90
C SER A 354 37.96 -27.24 -37.66
N ASP A 355 37.13 -26.31 -37.20
CA ASP A 355 35.90 -25.96 -37.92
C ASP A 355 35.22 -24.72 -37.34
N THR A 356 34.68 -23.97 -38.30
CA THR A 356 33.95 -22.71 -38.23
C THR A 356 32.65 -22.86 -37.45
N GLU A 357 32.33 -21.97 -36.50
CA GLU A 357 30.94 -21.66 -36.15
C GLU A 357 30.79 -20.35 -35.33
N THR A 358 30.28 -19.34 -36.04
CA THR A 358 29.23 -18.39 -35.65
C THR A 358 28.82 -18.22 -34.16
N THR A 359 28.90 -16.96 -33.73
CA THR A 359 27.80 -16.22 -33.07
C THR A 359 27.28 -16.72 -31.72
N ASN A 360 28.02 -16.44 -30.63
CA ASN A 360 27.46 -16.42 -29.27
C ASN A 360 26.96 -15.03 -28.89
N ALA A 361 25.75 -14.70 -29.37
CA ALA A 361 24.95 -13.59 -28.89
C ALA A 361 23.62 -14.13 -28.36
N LEU A 362 23.59 -14.69 -27.15
CA LEU A 362 22.35 -14.97 -26.41
C LEU A 362 22.65 -15.29 -24.93
N SER A 363 22.68 -14.25 -24.11
CA SER A 363 22.26 -14.36 -22.70
C SER A 363 21.58 -13.05 -22.30
N LEU A 364 20.24 -13.06 -22.33
CA LEU A 364 19.35 -12.04 -21.81
C LEU A 364 18.54 -12.62 -20.67
#